data_AF-N6T9S9-F1
#
_entry.id   AF-N6T9S9-F1
#
_cell.length_a   1.000
_cell.length_b   1.000
_cell.length_c   1.000
_cell.angle_alpha   90.00
_cell.angle_beta   90.00
_cell.angle_gamma   90.00
#
_symmetry.space_group_name_H-M   'P 1'
#
loop_
_entity.id
_entity.type
_entity.pdbx_description
1 polymer ?
#
loop_
_entity_poly.entity_id
_entity_poly.type
_entity_poly.pdbx_seq_one_letter_code
_entity_poly.pdbx_strand_id
1 'polypeptide(L)'
;MTELVEKCRKLVQKYIDLHMYTAALFWADKIVVQTDSPRDVFWLAQCMYLQKQYHRAAFLMQSRNLDKQAISSFLLLKGRILEAMDNRGLASDCYKQALHCDVFCYEAFDLLIKYQMLNASEERALLLSIPIADQCSPDEVDILRNLYAMKMKKYHTPTAPLNREGLILLTDNKLASSTPGCIKSLPLSPSLHVSPCSISIPMVANNKVKKASDKMQVDATDYWDLGKFQDSLDLKVSQAEILYYNCDYQNCVALTESILKKDPYHDGVETDY
;
A
#
# COMPACT_ATOMS: atom_id res chain seq x y z
N MET A 1 -23.43 -35.76 7.24
CA MET A 1 -23.93 -34.44 6.77
C MET A 1 -22.77 -33.50 6.41
N THR A 2 -21.73 -33.42 7.24
CA THR A 2 -20.51 -32.61 7.00
C THR A 2 -19.71 -33.02 5.75
N GLU A 3 -19.62 -34.31 5.45
CA GLU A 3 -18.86 -34.82 4.29
C GLU A 3 -19.45 -34.36 2.95
N LEU A 4 -20.79 -34.35 2.83
CA LEU A 4 -21.47 -33.89 1.61
C LEU A 4 -21.27 -32.39 1.41
N VAL A 5 -21.38 -31.61 2.48
CA VAL A 5 -21.14 -30.16 2.45
C VAL A 5 -19.72 -29.84 1.97
N GLU A 6 -18.71 -30.54 2.49
CA GLU A 6 -17.32 -30.31 2.10
C GLU A 6 -17.06 -30.70 0.63
N LYS A 7 -17.69 -31.78 0.16
CA LYS A 7 -17.68 -32.16 -1.25
C LYS A 7 -18.31 -31.09 -2.13
N CYS A 8 -19.44 -30.52 -1.70
CA CYS A 8 -20.12 -29.44 -2.41
C CYS A 8 -19.29 -28.14 -2.42
N ARG A 9 -18.56 -27.79 -1.34
CA ARG A 9 -17.64 -26.63 -1.32
C ARG A 9 -16.56 -26.75 -2.39
N LYS A 10 -15.90 -27.91 -2.47
CA LYS A 10 -14.91 -28.21 -3.52
C LYS A 10 -15.53 -28.14 -4.92
N LEU A 11 -16.78 -28.60 -5.06
CA LEU A 11 -17.51 -28.54 -6.32
C LEU A 11 -17.81 -27.10 -6.75
N VAL A 12 -18.22 -26.23 -5.81
CA VAL A 12 -18.45 -24.80 -6.07
C VAL A 12 -17.18 -24.13 -6.58
N GLN A 13 -16.05 -24.35 -5.91
CA GLN A 13 -14.75 -23.84 -6.35
C GLN A 13 -14.41 -24.30 -7.76
N LYS A 14 -14.53 -25.60 -8.04
CA LYS A 14 -14.32 -26.16 -9.38
C LYS A 14 -15.21 -25.50 -10.45
N TYR A 15 -16.48 -25.22 -10.14
CA TYR A 15 -17.36 -24.55 -11.10
C TYR A 15 -17.01 -23.08 -11.30
N ILE A 16 -16.49 -22.40 -10.29
CA ILE A 16 -15.95 -21.05 -10.44
C ILE A 16 -14.74 -21.06 -11.38
N ASP A 17 -13.81 -21.98 -11.18
CA ASP A 17 -12.60 -22.12 -12.02
C ASP A 17 -12.93 -22.44 -13.48
N LEU A 18 -14.02 -23.19 -13.72
CA LEU A 18 -14.53 -23.53 -15.04
C LEU A 18 -15.47 -22.46 -15.63
N HIS A 19 -15.62 -21.31 -14.97
CA HIS A 19 -16.55 -20.24 -15.36
C HIS A 19 -18.03 -20.66 -15.46
N MET A 20 -18.41 -21.76 -14.81
CA MET A 20 -19.78 -22.29 -14.75
C MET A 20 -20.57 -21.65 -13.59
N TYR A 21 -20.71 -20.33 -13.62
CA TYR A 21 -21.23 -19.58 -12.46
C TYR A 21 -22.68 -19.90 -12.08
N THR A 22 -23.53 -20.28 -13.04
CA THR A 22 -24.91 -20.71 -12.79
C THR A 22 -24.96 -21.96 -11.92
N ALA A 23 -24.11 -22.94 -12.23
CA ALA A 23 -23.98 -24.15 -11.43
C ALA A 23 -23.36 -23.87 -10.07
N ALA A 24 -22.29 -23.05 -10.03
CA ALA A 24 -21.64 -22.66 -8.78
C ALA A 24 -22.64 -21.98 -7.81
N LEU A 25 -23.45 -21.04 -8.30
CA LEU A 25 -24.46 -20.34 -7.51
C LEU A 25 -25.51 -21.30 -6.94
N PHE A 26 -26.00 -22.24 -7.75
CA PHE A 26 -27.00 -23.23 -7.30
C PHE A 26 -26.47 -24.04 -6.11
N TRP A 27 -25.25 -24.56 -6.22
CA TRP A 27 -24.66 -25.37 -5.14
C TRP A 27 -24.31 -24.53 -3.92
N ALA A 28 -23.77 -23.32 -4.10
CA ALA A 28 -23.45 -22.41 -3.00
C ALA A 28 -24.72 -22.04 -2.20
N ASP A 29 -25.85 -21.81 -2.86
CA ASP A 29 -27.14 -21.51 -2.22
C ASP A 29 -27.57 -22.66 -1.31
N LYS A 30 -27.45 -23.91 -1.78
CA LYS A 30 -27.80 -25.08 -0.96
C LYS A 30 -26.85 -25.31 0.21
N ILE A 31 -25.56 -25.03 0.04
CA ILE A 31 -24.59 -25.11 1.14
C ILE A 31 -24.95 -24.08 2.22
N VAL A 32 -25.21 -22.82 1.85
CA VAL A 32 -25.57 -21.76 2.81
C VAL A 32 -26.85 -22.10 3.56
N VAL A 33 -27.88 -22.64 2.90
CA VAL A 33 -29.10 -23.09 3.58
C VAL A 33 -28.82 -24.18 4.62
N GLN A 34 -27.81 -25.02 4.40
CA GLN A 34 -27.46 -26.09 5.34
C GLN A 34 -26.53 -25.66 6.47
N THR A 35 -25.62 -24.73 6.22
CA THR A 35 -24.56 -24.38 7.19
C THR A 35 -24.72 -23.00 7.79
N ASP A 36 -25.25 -22.05 7.02
CA ASP A 36 -25.29 -20.60 7.28
C ASP A 36 -23.94 -20.02 7.76
N SER A 37 -22.82 -20.66 7.41
CA SER A 37 -21.51 -20.25 7.90
C SER A 37 -21.02 -19.00 7.13
N PRO A 38 -20.28 -18.07 7.77
CA PRO A 38 -19.78 -16.86 7.11
C PRO A 38 -18.98 -17.15 5.84
N ARG A 39 -18.20 -18.25 5.86
CA ARG A 39 -17.42 -18.73 4.72
C ARG A 39 -18.31 -19.10 3.54
N ASP A 40 -19.38 -19.84 3.79
CA ASP A 40 -20.27 -20.31 2.74
C ASP A 40 -21.11 -19.15 2.17
N VAL A 41 -21.53 -18.21 3.04
CA VAL A 41 -22.21 -16.97 2.65
C VAL A 41 -21.31 -16.13 1.74
N PHE A 42 -20.01 -16.03 2.04
CA PHE A 42 -19.03 -15.38 1.17
C PHE A 42 -18.97 -16.05 -0.22
N TRP A 43 -18.87 -17.37 -0.29
CA TRP A 43 -18.83 -18.07 -1.59
C TRP A 43 -20.12 -17.91 -2.40
N LEU A 44 -21.27 -17.87 -1.74
CA LEU A 44 -22.54 -17.57 -2.39
C LEU A 44 -22.56 -16.14 -2.95
N ALA A 45 -22.10 -15.16 -2.17
CA ALA A 45 -21.98 -13.79 -2.63
C ALA A 45 -20.96 -13.65 -3.79
N GLN A 46 -19.83 -14.37 -3.74
CA GLN A 46 -18.86 -14.45 -4.83
C GLN A 46 -19.50 -15.01 -6.11
N CYS A 47 -20.32 -16.06 -6.01
CA CYS A 47 -21.04 -16.61 -7.16
C CYS A 47 -22.08 -15.62 -7.72
N MET A 48 -22.82 -14.93 -6.85
CA MET A 48 -23.75 -13.86 -7.26
C MET A 48 -23.01 -12.73 -7.97
N TYR A 49 -21.84 -12.36 -7.47
CA TYR A 49 -20.97 -11.36 -8.07
C TYR A 49 -20.50 -11.76 -9.47
N LEU A 50 -20.00 -12.98 -9.64
CA LEU A 50 -19.56 -13.50 -10.94
C LEU A 50 -20.70 -13.58 -11.96
N GLN A 51 -21.95 -13.72 -11.49
CA GLN A 51 -23.16 -13.61 -12.31
C GLN A 51 -23.69 -12.17 -12.51
N LYS A 52 -22.93 -11.15 -12.10
CA LYS A 52 -23.31 -9.73 -12.18
C LYS A 52 -24.54 -9.35 -11.35
N GLN A 53 -24.92 -10.17 -10.37
CA GLN A 53 -26.04 -9.92 -9.45
C GLN A 53 -25.58 -9.10 -8.24
N TYR A 54 -25.00 -7.92 -8.49
CA TYR A 54 -24.30 -7.13 -7.48
C TYR A 54 -25.18 -6.74 -6.28
N HIS A 55 -26.42 -6.34 -6.54
CA HIS A 55 -27.36 -5.95 -5.48
C HIS A 55 -27.71 -7.11 -4.55
N ARG A 56 -27.90 -8.32 -5.12
CA ARG A 56 -28.19 -9.52 -4.34
C ARG A 56 -27.01 -9.94 -3.48
N ALA A 57 -25.81 -9.90 -4.05
CA ALA A 57 -24.57 -10.18 -3.31
C ALA A 57 -24.41 -9.22 -2.11
N ALA A 58 -24.58 -7.91 -2.34
CA ALA A 58 -24.46 -6.92 -1.28
C ALA A 58 -25.51 -7.09 -0.17
N PHE A 59 -26.77 -7.33 -0.55
CA PHE A 59 -27.86 -7.53 0.41
C PHE A 59 -27.66 -8.80 1.26
N LEU A 60 -27.30 -9.92 0.62
CA LEU A 60 -27.03 -11.18 1.31
C LEU A 60 -25.97 -10.99 2.41
N MET A 61 -24.89 -10.28 2.10
CA MET A 61 -23.78 -10.09 3.03
C MET A 61 -24.13 -9.13 4.18
N GLN A 62 -24.93 -8.10 3.92
CA GLN A 62 -25.45 -7.21 4.97
C GLN A 62 -26.40 -7.95 5.92
N SER A 63 -27.20 -8.90 5.40
CA SER A 63 -28.22 -9.61 6.19
C SER A 63 -27.69 -10.65 7.18
N ARG A 64 -26.40 -11.03 7.09
CA ARG A 64 -25.83 -12.17 7.82
C ARG A 64 -24.75 -11.82 8.87
N ASN A 65 -24.55 -10.54 9.21
CA ASN A 65 -23.61 -10.08 10.26
C ASN A 65 -22.23 -10.80 10.21
N LEU A 66 -21.61 -10.79 9.03
CA LEU A 66 -20.34 -11.46 8.79
C LEU A 66 -19.22 -10.92 9.69
N ASP A 67 -18.28 -11.79 10.09
CA ASP A 67 -17.07 -11.40 10.83
C ASP A 67 -16.29 -10.30 10.10
N LYS A 68 -15.55 -9.46 10.83
CA LYS A 68 -14.83 -8.30 10.25
C LYS A 68 -13.94 -8.68 9.05
N GLN A 69 -13.31 -9.86 9.07
CA GLN A 69 -12.51 -10.38 7.96
C GLN A 69 -13.33 -10.69 6.71
N ALA A 70 -14.54 -11.25 6.87
CA ALA A 70 -15.46 -11.50 5.77
C ALA A 70 -16.05 -10.19 5.21
N ILE A 71 -16.26 -9.19 6.07
CA ILE A 71 -16.62 -7.82 5.65
C ILE A 71 -15.48 -7.18 4.84
N SER A 72 -14.22 -7.33 5.27
CA SER A 72 -13.06 -6.81 4.53
C SER A 72 -12.97 -7.41 3.13
N SER A 73 -13.05 -8.73 3.03
CA SER A 73 -13.03 -9.46 1.74
C SER A 73 -14.16 -9.02 0.81
N PHE A 74 -15.35 -8.75 1.37
CA PHE A 74 -16.48 -8.19 0.60
C PHE A 74 -16.19 -6.80 0.06
N LEU A 75 -15.73 -5.89 0.92
CA LEU A 75 -15.46 -4.52 0.56
C LEU A 75 -14.35 -4.43 -0.50
N LEU A 76 -13.35 -5.30 -0.41
CA LEU A 76 -12.34 -5.49 -1.45
C LEU A 76 -12.98 -5.89 -2.79
N LEU A 77 -13.85 -6.92 -2.79
CA LEU A 77 -14.54 -7.33 -4.01
C LEU A 77 -15.38 -6.20 -4.58
N LYS A 78 -16.17 -5.52 -3.74
CA LYS A 78 -17.00 -4.36 -4.09
C LYS A 78 -16.17 -3.23 -4.70
N GLY A 79 -15.00 -2.94 -4.12
CA GLY A 79 -14.06 -1.95 -4.63
C GLY A 79 -13.59 -2.29 -6.05
N ARG A 80 -13.28 -3.56 -6.31
CA ARG A 80 -12.88 -4.04 -7.66
C ARG A 80 -13.99 -3.88 -8.70
N ILE A 81 -15.24 -4.10 -8.32
CA ILE A 81 -16.39 -3.86 -9.22
C ILE A 81 -16.45 -2.38 -9.58
N LEU A 82 -16.36 -1.53 -8.57
CA LEU A 82 -16.46 -0.08 -8.74
C LEU A 82 -15.30 0.46 -9.57
N GLU A 83 -14.09 -0.09 -9.39
CA GLU A 83 -12.94 0.17 -10.23
C GLU A 83 -13.21 -0.23 -11.68
N ALA A 84 -13.71 -1.46 -11.92
CA ALA A 84 -14.06 -1.93 -13.26
C ALA A 84 -15.22 -1.16 -13.91
N MET A 85 -16.02 -0.44 -13.12
CA MET A 85 -17.08 0.47 -13.56
C MET A 85 -16.60 1.93 -13.70
N ASP A 86 -15.30 2.18 -13.64
CA ASP A 86 -14.67 3.51 -13.64
C ASP A 86 -15.13 4.44 -12.50
N ASN A 87 -15.75 3.89 -11.46
CA ASN A 87 -16.17 4.62 -10.27
C ASN A 87 -15.07 4.57 -9.19
N ARG A 88 -13.93 5.16 -9.53
CA ARG A 88 -12.69 5.08 -8.76
C ARG A 88 -12.77 5.69 -7.36
N GLY A 89 -13.57 6.75 -7.17
CA GLY A 89 -13.78 7.37 -5.86
C GLY A 89 -14.44 6.40 -4.88
N LEU A 90 -15.56 5.80 -5.28
CA LEU A 90 -16.25 4.81 -4.46
C LEU A 90 -15.42 3.53 -4.27
N ALA A 91 -14.62 3.14 -5.27
CA ALA A 91 -13.69 2.02 -5.14
C ALA A 91 -12.66 2.26 -4.01
N SER A 92 -12.04 3.46 -4.01
CA SER A 92 -11.11 3.90 -2.96
C SER A 92 -11.74 3.84 -1.57
N ASP A 93 -12.98 4.34 -1.42
CA ASP A 93 -13.70 4.29 -0.15
C ASP A 93 -13.97 2.86 0.32
N CYS A 94 -14.26 1.93 -0.60
CA CYS A 94 -14.43 0.53 -0.26
C CYS A 94 -13.12 -0.11 0.21
N TYR A 95 -12.00 0.16 -0.47
CA TYR A 95 -10.69 -0.36 -0.06
C TYR A 95 -10.25 0.18 1.31
N LYS A 96 -10.46 1.47 1.59
CA LYS A 96 -10.20 2.05 2.92
C LYS A 96 -11.04 1.37 4.00
N GLN A 97 -12.34 1.18 3.75
CA GLN A 97 -13.21 0.47 4.68
C GLN A 97 -12.77 -0.98 4.88
N ALA A 98 -12.28 -1.66 3.84
CA ALA A 98 -11.76 -3.01 3.95
C ALA A 98 -10.58 -3.08 4.95
N LEU A 99 -9.66 -2.11 4.90
CA LEU A 99 -8.54 -2.00 5.84
C LEU A 99 -8.97 -1.65 7.26
N HIS A 100 -10.04 -0.88 7.43
CA HIS A 100 -10.62 -0.64 8.77
C HIS A 100 -11.23 -1.92 9.38
N CYS A 101 -11.78 -2.80 8.55
CA CYS A 101 -12.32 -4.07 9.01
C CYS A 101 -11.23 -5.10 9.30
N ASP A 102 -10.20 -5.18 8.46
CA ASP A 102 -9.07 -6.09 8.61
C ASP A 102 -7.77 -5.39 8.19
N VAL A 103 -6.93 -5.09 9.17
CA VAL A 103 -5.66 -4.38 8.93
C VAL A 103 -4.67 -5.20 8.11
N PHE A 104 -4.83 -6.53 8.03
CA PHE A 104 -3.98 -7.43 7.25
C PHE A 104 -4.42 -7.57 5.79
N CYS A 105 -5.48 -6.88 5.36
CA CYS A 105 -5.97 -6.89 3.99
C CYS A 105 -5.03 -6.10 3.04
N TYR A 106 -3.79 -6.59 2.88
CA TYR A 106 -2.75 -5.97 2.06
C TYR A 106 -3.20 -5.74 0.62
N GLU A 107 -4.07 -6.60 0.07
CA GLU A 107 -4.59 -6.44 -1.29
C GLU A 107 -5.37 -5.13 -1.46
N ALA A 108 -6.15 -4.70 -0.46
CA ALA A 108 -6.84 -3.41 -0.50
C ALA A 108 -5.84 -2.23 -0.44
N PHE A 109 -4.83 -2.35 0.42
CA PHE A 109 -3.77 -1.35 0.54
C PHE A 109 -2.96 -1.23 -0.76
N ASP A 110 -2.51 -2.35 -1.33
CA ASP A 110 -1.75 -2.40 -2.57
C ASP A 110 -2.51 -1.75 -3.72
N LEU A 111 -3.81 -2.02 -3.87
CA LEU A 111 -4.64 -1.40 -4.91
C LEU A 111 -4.75 0.12 -4.74
N LEU A 112 -4.87 0.63 -3.51
CA LEU A 112 -4.91 2.07 -3.24
C LEU A 112 -3.62 2.76 -3.69
N ILE A 113 -2.45 2.17 -3.38
CA ILE A 113 -1.14 2.72 -3.73
C ILE A 113 -0.85 2.54 -5.22
N LYS A 114 -0.97 1.31 -5.74
CA LYS A 114 -0.69 0.92 -7.12
C LYS A 114 -1.43 1.80 -8.11
N TYR A 115 -2.71 2.02 -7.86
CA TYR A 115 -3.50 2.84 -8.74
C TYR A 115 -3.35 4.32 -8.47
N GLN A 116 -2.73 4.75 -7.37
CA GLN A 116 -2.68 6.15 -6.91
C GLN A 116 -4.09 6.68 -6.61
N MET A 117 -4.90 5.89 -5.92
CA MET A 117 -6.25 6.29 -5.51
C MET A 117 -6.25 7.32 -4.38
N LEU A 118 -5.10 7.54 -3.76
CA LEU A 118 -4.84 8.51 -2.71
C LEU A 118 -3.64 9.37 -3.09
N ASN A 119 -3.64 10.63 -2.70
CA ASN A 119 -2.43 11.46 -2.72
C ASN A 119 -1.55 11.17 -1.48
N ALA A 120 -0.36 11.74 -1.42
CA ALA A 120 0.59 11.42 -0.35
C ALA A 120 0.17 11.91 1.06
N SER A 121 -0.68 12.93 1.19
CA SER A 121 -1.22 13.31 2.50
C SER A 121 -2.36 12.38 2.93
N GLU A 122 -3.20 11.96 1.98
CA GLU A 122 -4.26 10.98 2.19
C GLU A 122 -3.70 9.58 2.54
N GLU A 123 -2.62 9.16 1.89
CA GLU A 123 -1.89 7.93 2.23
C GLU A 123 -1.45 7.96 3.71
N ARG A 124 -0.81 9.05 4.15
CA ARG A 124 -0.40 9.19 5.56
C ARG A 124 -1.58 9.21 6.52
N ALA A 125 -2.63 9.95 6.17
CA ALA A 125 -3.85 10.00 6.97
C ALA A 125 -4.51 8.62 7.11
N LEU A 126 -4.47 7.80 6.05
CA LEU A 126 -4.97 6.43 6.08
C LEU A 126 -4.20 5.57 7.07
N LEU A 127 -2.86 5.63 7.08
CA LEU A 127 -2.05 4.86 8.04
C LEU A 127 -2.36 5.22 9.50
N LEU A 128 -2.63 6.50 9.77
CA LEU A 128 -3.00 6.97 11.10
C LEU A 128 -4.44 6.60 11.48
N SER A 129 -5.33 6.45 10.49
CA SER A 129 -6.75 6.14 10.75
C SER A 129 -7.04 4.65 10.91
N ILE A 130 -6.26 3.77 10.30
CA ILE A 130 -6.48 2.32 10.36
C ILE A 130 -6.22 1.80 11.79
N PRO A 131 -7.09 0.92 12.33
CA PRO A 131 -7.01 0.45 13.72
C PRO A 131 -5.95 -0.66 13.92
N ILE A 132 -4.69 -0.39 13.57
CA ILE A 132 -3.57 -1.34 13.68
C ILE A 132 -3.36 -1.77 15.14
N ALA A 133 -3.40 -0.81 16.08
CA ALA A 133 -3.20 -1.08 17.50
C ALA A 133 -4.33 -1.94 18.12
N ASP A 134 -5.53 -1.92 17.54
CA ASP A 134 -6.68 -2.65 18.07
C ASP A 134 -6.77 -4.09 17.53
N GLN A 135 -6.08 -4.39 16.41
CA GLN A 135 -6.19 -5.66 15.69
C GLN A 135 -4.89 -6.49 15.70
N CYS A 136 -3.76 -5.90 16.07
CA CYS A 136 -2.45 -6.54 16.10
C CYS A 136 -1.94 -6.75 17.53
N SER A 137 -1.05 -7.73 17.71
CA SER A 137 -0.20 -7.82 18.91
C SER A 137 0.84 -6.69 18.93
N PRO A 138 1.40 -6.31 20.10
CA PRO A 138 2.36 -5.21 20.19
C PRO A 138 3.59 -5.40 19.28
N ASP A 139 4.03 -6.65 19.09
CA ASP A 139 5.14 -6.95 18.19
C ASP A 139 4.82 -6.74 16.71
N GLU A 140 3.57 -6.98 16.31
CA GLU A 140 3.07 -6.88 14.94
C GLU A 140 2.75 -5.43 14.53
N VAL A 141 2.40 -4.58 15.50
CA VAL A 141 2.01 -3.18 15.23
C VAL A 141 3.12 -2.43 14.49
N ASP A 142 4.35 -2.47 15.03
CA ASP A 142 5.49 -1.80 14.42
C ASP A 142 5.82 -2.43 13.07
N ILE A 143 5.77 -3.76 12.99
CA ILE A 143 6.03 -4.48 11.76
C ILE A 143 5.09 -4.06 10.64
N LEU A 144 3.78 -4.06 10.90
CA LEU A 144 2.78 -3.75 9.87
C LEU A 144 2.85 -2.30 9.41
N ARG A 145 3.08 -1.36 10.34
CA ARG A 145 3.28 0.06 10.00
C ARG A 145 4.49 0.26 9.09
N ASN A 146 5.58 -0.41 9.40
CA ASN A 146 6.81 -0.35 8.61
C ASN A 146 6.58 -0.87 7.19
N LEU A 147 5.95 -2.04 7.07
CA LEU A 147 5.65 -2.66 5.78
C LEU A 147 4.78 -1.75 4.89
N TYR A 148 3.76 -1.11 5.45
CA TYR A 148 2.90 -0.20 4.71
C TYR A 148 3.63 1.10 4.36
N ALA A 149 4.35 1.70 5.32
CA ALA A 149 5.10 2.93 5.10
C ALA A 149 6.16 2.80 3.99
N MET A 150 6.85 1.66 3.91
CA MET A 150 7.85 1.38 2.88
C MET A 150 7.30 1.42 1.44
N LYS A 151 6.01 1.12 1.27
CA LYS A 151 5.31 1.07 -0.02
C LYS A 151 4.68 2.41 -0.43
N MET A 152 4.54 3.36 0.49
CA MET A 152 3.85 4.63 0.24
C MET A 152 4.74 5.65 -0.48
N LYS A 153 4.10 6.71 -1.00
CA LYS A 153 4.81 7.77 -1.73
C LYS A 153 5.76 8.54 -0.82
N LYS A 154 6.99 8.73 -1.29
CA LYS A 154 8.07 9.45 -0.58
C LYS A 154 8.28 10.89 -1.07
N TYR A 155 7.43 11.37 -1.98
CA TYR A 155 7.76 12.52 -2.85
C TYR A 155 7.05 13.84 -2.53
N HIS A 156 6.40 13.98 -1.37
CA HIS A 156 5.45 15.09 -1.18
C HIS A 156 5.98 16.33 -0.46
N THR A 157 7.12 16.25 0.21
CA THR A 157 7.75 17.45 0.79
C THR A 157 9.22 17.13 1.01
N PRO A 158 10.17 17.98 0.55
CA PRO A 158 11.54 17.90 1.01
C PRO A 158 11.48 18.06 2.52
N THR A 159 11.72 16.95 3.23
CA THR A 159 11.70 16.96 4.68
C THR A 159 12.87 17.84 5.07
N ALA A 160 12.65 18.89 5.88
CA ALA A 160 13.76 19.67 6.43
C ALA A 160 14.78 18.69 7.04
N PRO A 161 16.10 18.94 6.91
CA PRO A 161 17.12 17.98 7.31
C PRO A 161 16.85 17.53 8.75
N LEU A 162 16.49 16.26 8.91
CA LEU A 162 16.09 15.68 10.17
C LEU A 162 17.26 15.75 11.15
N ASN A 163 16.96 16.14 12.40
CA ASN A 163 17.89 15.97 13.50
C ASN A 163 18.30 14.49 13.60
N ARG A 164 19.60 14.31 13.72
CA ARG A 164 20.41 13.19 13.22
C ARG A 164 20.42 11.94 14.13
N GLU A 165 19.42 11.73 14.99
CA GLU A 165 19.55 10.73 16.07
C GLU A 165 18.79 9.42 15.84
N GLY A 166 17.80 9.37 14.93
CA GLY A 166 17.04 8.14 14.65
C GLY A 166 17.50 7.31 13.45
N LEU A 167 18.31 7.87 12.56
CA LEU A 167 18.73 7.23 11.29
C LEU A 167 20.18 6.73 11.27
N ILE A 168 20.94 6.92 12.34
CA ILE A 168 22.34 6.48 12.44
C ILE A 168 22.44 5.41 13.51
N LEU A 169 22.21 4.15 13.13
CA LEU A 169 22.74 3.04 13.93
C LEU A 169 23.12 1.81 13.09
N LEU A 170 23.53 1.98 11.83
CA LEU A 170 24.20 0.91 11.07
C LEU A 170 25.26 1.44 10.10
N THR A 171 26.27 2.11 10.63
CA THR A 171 27.62 2.04 10.05
C THR A 171 28.62 1.93 11.19
N ASP A 172 28.83 0.72 11.70
CA ASP A 172 30.11 0.41 12.32
C ASP A 172 31.17 0.50 11.24
N ASN A 173 31.78 1.68 11.10
CA ASN A 173 33.11 1.84 10.53
C ASN A 173 33.73 3.14 11.03
N LYS A 174 34.57 2.98 12.06
CA LYS A 174 35.64 3.92 12.41
C LYS A 174 36.52 4.13 11.18
N LEU A 175 36.53 5.31 10.56
CA LEU A 175 37.77 5.89 10.03
C LEU A 175 37.68 7.41 9.80
N ALA A 176 38.51 8.10 10.58
CA ALA A 176 39.28 9.31 10.27
C ALA A 176 38.58 10.54 9.64
N SER A 177 38.56 11.60 10.46
CA SER A 177 38.59 12.99 10.04
C SER A 177 39.67 13.27 8.99
N SER A 178 39.27 13.70 7.81
CA SER A 178 40.10 14.53 6.93
C SER A 178 39.25 15.62 6.28
N THR A 179 39.81 16.83 6.31
CA THR A 179 39.33 18.13 5.84
C THR A 179 38.57 18.16 4.50
N PRO A 180 37.68 19.15 4.27
CA PRO A 180 36.91 19.25 3.04
C PRO A 180 37.79 19.70 1.87
N GLY A 181 38.13 18.75 0.99
CA GLY A 181 38.64 19.02 -0.35
C GLY A 181 37.48 19.28 -1.31
N CYS A 182 37.52 20.42 -1.99
CA CYS A 182 36.60 20.87 -3.02
C CYS A 182 36.35 19.79 -4.09
N ILE A 183 35.13 19.26 -4.17
CA ILE A 183 34.69 18.44 -5.31
C ILE A 183 34.47 19.42 -6.47
N LYS A 184 35.25 19.26 -7.54
CA LYS A 184 35.07 20.02 -8.78
C LYS A 184 33.66 19.74 -9.31
N SER A 185 32.85 20.80 -9.43
CA SER A 185 31.54 20.78 -10.06
C SER A 185 31.60 20.07 -11.41
N LEU A 186 30.69 19.12 -11.64
CA LEU A 186 30.39 18.62 -12.96
C LEU A 186 30.01 19.80 -13.87
N PRO A 187 30.41 19.80 -15.16
CA PRO A 187 30.09 20.90 -16.07
C PRO A 187 28.58 21.07 -16.20
N LEU A 188 28.13 22.33 -16.19
CA LEU A 188 26.73 22.66 -16.44
C LEU A 188 26.27 22.02 -17.76
N SER A 189 25.16 21.30 -17.71
CA SER A 189 24.45 20.85 -18.91
C SER A 189 24.09 22.05 -19.80
N PRO A 190 24.27 21.95 -21.13
CA PRO A 190 24.00 23.06 -22.04
C PRO A 190 22.53 23.47 -22.00
N SER A 191 22.30 24.79 -22.01
CA SER A 191 20.98 25.43 -21.97
C SER A 191 20.13 24.99 -23.16
N LEU A 192 19.20 24.06 -22.95
CA LEU A 192 18.12 23.78 -23.90
C LEU A 192 17.05 24.86 -23.72
N HIS A 193 16.88 25.70 -24.74
CA HIS A 193 15.78 26.66 -24.83
C HIS A 193 14.47 25.90 -25.08
N VAL A 194 13.79 25.51 -24.00
CA VAL A 194 12.44 24.93 -24.07
C VAL A 194 11.44 26.09 -24.11
N SER A 195 10.80 26.28 -25.26
CA SER A 195 9.64 27.18 -25.37
C SER A 195 8.49 26.58 -24.56
N PRO A 196 7.84 27.34 -23.65
CA PRO A 196 6.74 26.81 -22.86
C PRO A 196 5.55 26.48 -23.76
N CYS A 197 5.16 25.20 -23.85
CA CYS A 197 3.87 24.82 -24.39
C CYS A 197 2.78 25.27 -23.42
N SER A 198 1.88 26.12 -23.91
CA SER A 198 0.68 26.60 -23.25
C SER A 198 -0.30 25.44 -23.02
N ILE A 199 -0.09 24.67 -21.96
CA ILE A 199 -1.13 23.81 -21.38
C ILE A 199 -1.84 24.65 -20.32
N SER A 200 -3.08 25.02 -20.64
CA SER A 200 -3.98 25.77 -19.78
C SER A 200 -4.18 25.05 -18.44
N ILE A 201 -3.69 25.65 -17.35
CA ILE A 201 -4.11 25.26 -15.99
C ILE A 201 -5.58 25.71 -15.86
N PRO A 202 -6.53 24.81 -15.57
CA PRO A 202 -7.91 25.24 -15.33
C PRO A 202 -7.96 26.11 -14.07
N MET A 203 -8.58 27.28 -14.18
CA MET A 203 -8.82 28.20 -13.07
C MET A 203 -9.66 27.51 -12.00
N VAL A 204 -9.06 27.21 -10.86
CA VAL A 204 -9.80 26.84 -9.64
C VAL A 204 -10.35 28.13 -9.03
N ALA A 205 -11.67 28.22 -8.93
CA ALA A 205 -12.37 29.31 -8.29
C ALA A 205 -11.92 29.45 -6.82
N ASN A 206 -11.55 30.67 -6.43
CA ASN A 206 -11.22 31.05 -5.06
C ASN A 206 -12.44 30.86 -4.15
N ASN A 207 -12.55 29.71 -3.49
CA ASN A 207 -13.44 29.55 -2.36
C ASN A 207 -12.78 30.18 -1.13
N LYS A 208 -13.37 31.30 -0.67
CA LYS A 208 -13.04 31.92 0.63
C LYS A 208 -13.33 30.95 1.77
N VAL A 209 -12.36 30.11 2.11
CA VAL A 209 -12.39 29.34 3.36
C VAL A 209 -11.95 30.27 4.49
N LYS A 210 -12.80 30.36 5.51
CA LYS A 210 -12.56 31.11 6.74
C LYS A 210 -11.25 30.64 7.37
N LYS A 211 -10.38 31.59 7.77
CA LYS A 211 -9.21 31.32 8.60
C LYS A 211 -9.67 30.67 9.92
N ALA A 212 -9.51 29.35 10.02
CA ALA A 212 -9.33 28.69 11.30
C ALA A 212 -7.82 28.48 11.47
N SER A 213 -7.25 29.23 12.42
CA SER A 213 -5.89 29.09 12.85
C SER A 213 -5.75 27.82 13.69
N ASP A 214 -5.49 26.70 13.04
CA ASP A 214 -4.87 25.56 13.72
C ASP A 214 -3.54 25.27 13.02
N LYS A 215 -2.46 25.68 13.69
CA LYS A 215 -1.11 25.24 13.36
C LYS A 215 -1.06 23.74 13.69
N MET A 216 -1.29 22.90 12.68
CA MET A 216 -0.96 21.48 12.78
C MET A 216 0.57 21.40 12.81
N GLN A 217 1.13 21.37 14.02
CA GLN A 217 2.52 20.99 14.23
C GLN A 217 2.61 19.50 13.91
N VAL A 218 3.18 19.17 12.75
CA VAL A 218 3.55 17.79 12.42
C VAL A 218 4.85 17.55 13.15
N ASP A 219 4.76 16.90 14.30
CA ASP A 219 5.91 16.59 15.14
C ASP A 219 6.83 15.59 14.41
N ALA A 220 8.14 15.81 14.49
CA ALA A 220 9.14 15.08 13.69
C ALA A 220 9.40 13.64 14.18
N THR A 221 8.48 13.08 14.97
CA THR A 221 8.60 11.84 15.74
C THR A 221 7.87 10.64 15.14
N ASP A 222 7.12 10.82 14.04
CA ASP A 222 6.41 9.72 13.36
C ASP A 222 7.32 8.83 12.46
N TYR A 223 8.63 8.82 12.71
CA TYR A 223 9.53 7.85 12.10
C TYR A 223 9.47 6.55 12.89
N TRP A 224 8.68 5.65 12.34
CA TRP A 224 8.50 4.27 12.75
C TRP A 224 9.85 3.55 12.97
N ASP A 225 10.00 2.88 14.11
CA ASP A 225 11.25 2.21 14.49
C ASP A 225 11.54 1.06 13.53
N LEU A 226 12.54 1.30 12.68
CA LEU A 226 13.00 0.39 11.62
C LEU A 226 13.80 -0.81 12.15
N GLY A 227 14.05 -0.88 13.46
CA GLY A 227 14.97 -1.82 14.11
C GLY A 227 14.85 -3.27 13.64
N LYS A 228 13.63 -3.77 13.41
CA LYS A 228 13.38 -5.16 12.99
C LYS A 228 13.63 -5.42 11.49
N PHE A 229 13.72 -4.40 10.64
CA PHE A 229 13.85 -4.51 9.18
C PHE A 229 15.15 -3.93 8.62
N GLN A 230 16.08 -3.51 9.47
CA GLN A 230 17.27 -2.76 9.05
C GLN A 230 18.12 -3.47 7.98
N ASP A 231 18.13 -4.80 7.98
CA ASP A 231 18.85 -5.59 6.99
C ASP A 231 18.07 -5.89 5.71
N SER A 232 16.76 -5.66 5.68
CA SER A 232 15.91 -5.97 4.53
C SER A 232 16.25 -5.13 3.30
N LEU A 233 16.26 -5.78 2.13
CA LEU A 233 16.54 -5.12 0.84
C LEU A 233 15.49 -4.06 0.52
N ASP A 234 14.21 -4.39 0.70
CA ASP A 234 13.09 -3.47 0.46
C ASP A 234 13.24 -2.17 1.25
N LEU A 235 13.76 -2.26 2.47
CA LEU A 235 13.99 -1.09 3.29
C LEU A 235 15.13 -0.23 2.74
N LYS A 236 16.24 -0.85 2.35
CA LYS A 236 17.40 -0.15 1.80
C LYS A 236 17.06 0.52 0.46
N VAL A 237 16.28 -0.15 -0.39
CA VAL A 237 15.73 0.44 -1.63
C VAL A 237 14.83 1.61 -1.29
N SER A 238 13.92 1.44 -0.32
CA SER A 238 13.05 2.51 0.15
C SER A 238 13.82 3.74 0.65
N GLN A 239 14.91 3.53 1.39
CA GLN A 239 15.76 4.59 1.90
C GLN A 239 16.56 5.27 0.78
N ALA A 240 17.05 4.51 -0.20
CA ALA A 240 17.74 5.06 -1.36
C ALA A 240 16.81 5.98 -2.18
N GLU A 241 15.55 5.58 -2.37
CA GLU A 241 14.54 6.45 -2.98
C GLU A 241 14.41 7.77 -2.19
N ILE A 242 14.22 7.72 -0.87
CA ILE A 242 14.10 8.94 -0.05
C ILE A 242 15.31 9.87 -0.25
N LEU A 243 16.53 9.32 -0.22
CA LEU A 243 17.77 10.08 -0.41
C LEU A 243 17.81 10.73 -1.80
N TYR A 244 17.45 9.98 -2.84
CA TYR A 244 17.39 10.47 -4.22
C TYR A 244 16.45 11.68 -4.35
N TYR A 245 15.23 11.59 -3.81
CA TYR A 245 14.24 12.68 -3.92
C TYR A 245 14.56 13.89 -3.03
N ASN A 246 15.31 13.69 -1.94
CA ASN A 246 15.85 14.77 -1.14
C ASN A 246 17.13 15.39 -1.75
N CYS A 247 17.53 14.98 -2.95
CA CYS A 247 18.76 15.39 -3.63
C CYS A 247 20.05 15.06 -2.87
N ASP A 248 20.02 14.12 -1.92
CA ASP A 248 21.19 13.60 -1.23
C ASP A 248 21.82 12.45 -2.03
N TYR A 249 22.38 12.80 -3.17
CA TYR A 249 22.93 11.84 -4.11
C TYR A 249 24.15 11.10 -3.55
N GLN A 250 24.91 11.72 -2.63
CA GLN A 250 26.10 11.09 -2.04
C GLN A 250 25.72 9.88 -1.20
N ASN A 251 24.77 10.07 -0.27
CA ASN A 251 24.30 8.97 0.56
C ASN A 251 23.46 7.97 -0.25
N CYS A 252 22.70 8.44 -1.25
CA CYS A 252 21.95 7.56 -2.16
C CYS A 252 22.88 6.57 -2.89
N VAL A 253 23.94 7.09 -3.52
CA VAL A 253 24.91 6.28 -4.27
C VAL A 253 25.63 5.29 -3.36
N ALA A 254 26.14 5.76 -2.22
CA ALA A 254 26.81 4.91 -1.25
C ALA A 254 25.92 3.75 -0.76
N LEU A 255 24.62 4.02 -0.54
CA LEU A 255 23.66 3.01 -0.14
C LEU A 255 23.37 2.01 -1.26
N THR A 256 23.12 2.48 -2.49
CA THR A 256 22.87 1.60 -3.64
C THR A 256 24.08 0.73 -3.99
N GLU A 257 25.30 1.26 -3.90
CA GLU A 257 26.52 0.48 -4.11
C GLU A 257 26.69 -0.61 -3.05
N SER A 258 26.39 -0.30 -1.78
CA SER A 258 26.41 -1.27 -0.68
C SER A 258 25.41 -2.40 -0.88
N ILE A 259 24.25 -2.11 -1.47
CA ILE A 259 23.25 -3.12 -1.86
C ILE A 259 23.81 -4.01 -2.97
N LEU A 260 24.28 -3.40 -4.07
CA LEU A 260 24.77 -4.10 -5.25
C LEU A 260 25.97 -4.99 -4.96
N LYS A 261 26.90 -4.56 -4.09
CA LYS A 261 28.05 -5.38 -3.65
C LYS A 261 27.66 -6.66 -2.91
N LYS A 262 26.46 -6.70 -2.32
CA LYS A 262 25.94 -7.85 -1.57
C LYS A 262 25.04 -8.75 -2.41
N ASP A 263 24.70 -8.35 -3.64
CA ASP A 263 23.83 -9.10 -4.53
C ASP A 263 24.62 -10.22 -5.24
N PRO A 264 24.32 -11.51 -4.98
CA PRO A 264 25.02 -12.64 -5.61
C PRO A 264 24.90 -12.70 -7.14
N TYR A 265 23.96 -11.95 -7.72
CA TYR A 265 23.70 -11.92 -9.17
C TYR A 265 24.10 -10.58 -9.81
N HIS A 266 24.72 -9.68 -9.04
CA HIS A 266 25.25 -8.45 -9.60
C HIS A 266 26.61 -8.71 -10.25
N ASP A 267 26.59 -9.04 -11.54
CA ASP A 267 27.77 -9.18 -12.40
C ASP A 267 28.35 -7.79 -12.73
N GLY A 268 28.79 -7.07 -11.70
CA GLY A 268 29.63 -5.88 -11.82
C GLY A 268 31.07 -6.32 -12.09
N VAL A 269 31.34 -6.65 -13.35
CA VAL A 269 32.67 -6.93 -13.88
C VAL A 269 33.58 -5.71 -13.67
N GLU A 270 34.28 -5.65 -12.54
CA GLU A 270 35.60 -5.01 -12.46
C GLU A 270 36.63 -6.08 -12.87
N THR A 271 36.68 -6.40 -14.16
CA THR A 271 37.93 -6.92 -14.72
C THR A 271 38.84 -5.72 -14.92
N ASP A 272 39.70 -5.48 -13.93
CA ASP A 272 40.89 -4.66 -14.09
C ASP A 272 41.72 -5.25 -15.26
N TYR A 273 41.70 -4.56 -16.41
CA TYR A 273 42.67 -4.70 -17.50
C TYR A 273 43.28 -3.33 -17.81
#